data_AF-A0A3E2V7W1-F1
#
_entry.id   AF-A0A3E2V7W1-F1
#
_cell.length_a   1.000
_cell.length_b   1.000
_cell.length_c   1.000
_cell.angle_alpha   90.00
_cell.angle_beta   90.00
_cell.angle_gamma   90.00
#
_symmetry.space_group_name_H-M   'P 1'
#
loop_
_entity.id
_entity.type
_entity.pdbx_description
1 polymer ?
#
loop_
_entity_poly.entity_id
_entity_poly.type
_entity_poly.pdbx_seq_one_letter_code
_entity_poly.pdbx_strand_id
1 'polypeptide(L)' 'MKPFYYPTYKCRFCERKFNDGHPYCNLEDAKNNLAGLMAFRPIHYCDGGHIGIGYFTGLERVDKDE' A
#
# COMPACT_ATOMS: atom_id res chain seq x y z
N MET A 1 21.48 -5.47 0.08
CA MET A 1 20.31 -5.25 -0.83
C MET A 1 19.71 -3.87 -0.55
N LYS A 2 19.15 -3.16 -1.55
CA LYS A 2 18.42 -1.90 -1.27
C LYS A 2 17.01 -2.22 -0.75
N PRO A 3 16.53 -1.57 0.32
CA PRO A 3 15.18 -1.79 0.83
C PRO A 3 14.14 -1.27 -0.16
N PHE A 4 13.01 -1.97 -0.26
CA PHE A 4 11.84 -1.49 -0.99
C PHE A 4 10.79 -0.96 -0.02
N TYR A 5 9.95 -0.05 -0.47
CA TYR A 5 8.86 0.50 0.32
C TYR A 5 7.54 0.24 -0.39
N TYR A 6 6.64 -0.50 0.24
CA TYR A 6 5.30 -0.71 -0.28
C TYR A 6 4.31 0.29 0.35
N PRO A 7 3.45 0.93 -0.44
CA PRO A 7 2.31 1.63 0.13
C PRO A 7 1.33 0.63 0.74
N THR A 8 0.89 0.94 1.95
CA THR A 8 -0.09 0.16 2.68
C THR A 8 -1.43 0.87 2.66
N TYR A 9 -2.48 0.08 2.47
CA TYR A 9 -3.86 0.52 2.46
C TYR A 9 -4.66 -0.33 3.44
N LYS A 10 -5.67 0.28 4.07
CA LYS A 10 -6.65 -0.43 4.90
C LYS A 10 -8.02 -0.35 4.22
N CYS A 11 -8.64 -1.51 4.00
CA CYS A 11 -10.01 -1.55 3.51
C CYS A 11 -10.95 -1.00 4.58
N ARG A 12 -11.86 -0.09 4.22
CA ARG A 12 -12.84 0.46 5.17
C ARG A 12 -13.87 -0.57 5.65
N PHE A 13 -14.14 -1.62 4.87
CA PHE A 13 -15.19 -2.59 5.18
C PHE A 13 -14.69 -3.75 6.03
N CYS A 14 -13.62 -4.43 5.58
CA CYS A 14 -13.08 -5.60 6.27
C CYS A 14 -11.87 -5.28 7.14
N GLU A 15 -11.43 -4.01 7.19
CA GLU A 15 -10.28 -3.55 7.96
C GLU A 15 -8.93 -4.21 7.61
N ARG A 16 -8.90 -5.04 6.57
CA ARG A 16 -7.70 -5.74 6.12
C ARG A 16 -6.69 -4.76 5.55
N LYS A 17 -5.44 -4.92 5.96
CA LYS A 17 -4.29 -4.23 5.38
C LYS A 17 -3.82 -4.97 4.13
N PHE A 18 -3.46 -4.21 3.10
CA PHE A 18 -2.93 -4.72 1.85
C PHE A 18 -2.03 -3.68 1.17
N ASN A 19 -1.27 -4.09 0.16
CA ASN A 19 -0.53 -3.20 -0.74
C ASN A 19 -1.08 -3.33 -2.17
N ASP A 20 -0.74 -2.39 -3.03
CA ASP A 20 -1.16 -2.35 -4.44
C ASP A 20 -0.19 -3.08 -5.39
N GLY A 21 0.83 -3.74 -4.84
CA GLY A 21 1.86 -4.43 -5.62
C GLY A 21 2.92 -3.52 -6.25
N HIS A 22 2.88 -2.20 -6.02
CA HIS A 22 3.82 -1.24 -6.60
C HIS A 22 4.85 -0.75 -5.55
N PRO A 23 6.05 -1.36 -5.49
CA PRO A 23 7.09 -0.90 -4.57
C PRO A 23 7.79 0.36 -5.07
N TYR A 24 8.26 1.16 -4.11
CA TYR A 24 9.21 2.25 -4.33
C TYR A 24 10.63 1.81 -3.97
N CYS A 25 11.61 2.30 -4.74
CA CYS A 25 13.01 1.90 -4.62
C CYS A 25 13.70 2.44 -3.35
N ASN A 26 13.14 3.47 -2.73
CA ASN A 26 13.62 4.07 -1.49
C ASN A 26 12.52 4.95 -0.85
N LEU A 27 12.76 5.42 0.38
CA LEU A 27 11.79 6.21 1.14
C LEU A 27 11.52 7.60 0.53
N GLU A 28 12.52 8.22 -0.09
CA GLU A 28 12.40 9.56 -0.68
C GLU A 28 11.48 9.53 -1.91
N ASP A 29 11.66 8.54 -2.78
CA ASP A 29 10.80 8.27 -3.92
C ASP A 29 9.33 8.04 -3.50
N ALA A 30 9.12 7.24 -2.46
CA ALA A 30 7.79 7.02 -1.89
C ALA A 30 7.16 8.31 -1.32
N LYS A 31 7.96 9.16 -0.66
CA LYS A 31 7.52 10.45 -0.11
C LYS A 31 7.19 11.47 -1.20
N ASN A 32 7.96 11.50 -2.28
CA ASN A 32 7.69 12.36 -3.43
C ASN A 32 6.33 12.03 -4.09
N ASN A 33 5.87 10.80 -3.95
CA ASN A 33 4.58 10.33 -4.45
C ASN A 33 3.46 10.33 -3.40
N LEU A 34 3.70 10.84 -2.18
CA LEU A 34 2.78 10.71 -1.04
C LEU A 34 1.39 11.29 -1.31
N ALA A 35 1.30 12.44 -1.98
CA ALA A 35 0.01 13.05 -2.34
C ALA A 35 -0.82 12.13 -3.25
N GLY A 36 -0.16 11.48 -4.22
CA GLY A 36 -0.77 10.49 -5.09
C GLY A 36 -1.24 9.26 -4.32
N LEU A 37 -0.39 8.74 -3.41
CA LEU A 37 -0.74 7.59 -2.56
C LEU A 37 -1.95 7.86 -1.67
N MET A 38 -2.04 9.06 -1.09
CA MET A 38 -3.18 9.49 -0.26
C MET A 38 -4.46 9.70 -1.07
N ALA A 39 -4.36 10.08 -2.34
CA ALA A 39 -5.49 10.26 -3.23
C ALA A 39 -5.94 8.94 -3.90
N PHE A 40 -5.02 8.01 -4.12
CA PHE A 40 -5.28 6.73 -4.76
C PHE A 40 -6.21 5.85 -3.91
N ARG A 41 -7.09 5.13 -4.59
CA ARG A 41 -8.16 4.30 -4.00
C ARG A 41 -8.09 2.90 -4.61
N PRO A 42 -7.13 2.06 -4.19
CA PRO A 42 -7.02 0.72 -4.74
C PRO A 42 -8.21 -0.15 -4.34
N ILE A 43 -8.60 -1.03 -5.25
CA ILE A 43 -9.68 -1.98 -5.04
C ILE A 43 -9.15 -3.20 -4.25
N HIS A 44 -9.95 -3.68 -3.32
CA HIS A 44 -9.72 -4.89 -2.55
C HIS A 44 -10.97 -5.78 -2.58
N TYR A 45 -10.81 -7.08 -2.81
CA TYR A 45 -11.90 -8.04 -2.71
C TYR A 45 -11.98 -8.57 -1.29
N CYS A 46 -13.04 -8.21 -0.57
CA CYS A 46 -13.29 -8.70 0.79
C CYS A 46 -13.70 -10.18 0.75
N ASP A 47 -13.42 -10.92 1.83
CA ASP A 47 -13.70 -12.37 1.92
C ASP A 47 -15.20 -12.72 1.76
N GLY A 48 -16.10 -11.75 1.93
CA GLY A 48 -17.55 -11.88 1.67
C GLY A 48 -18.01 -11.57 0.25
N GLY A 49 -17.09 -11.39 -0.72
CA GLY A 49 -17.42 -11.08 -2.12
C GLY A 49 -17.73 -9.61 -2.41
N HIS A 50 -17.61 -8.73 -1.41
CA HIS A 50 -17.78 -7.28 -1.60
C HIS A 50 -16.52 -6.63 -2.14
N ILE A 51 -16.71 -5.66 -3.03
CA ILE A 51 -15.64 -4.79 -3.53
C ILE A 51 -15.41 -3.69 -2.48
N GLY A 52 -14.28 -3.77 -1.80
CA GLY A 52 -13.81 -2.78 -0.85
C GLY A 52 -12.84 -1.77 -1.47
N ILE A 53 -12.78 -0.59 -0.85
CA ILE A 53 -11.85 0.47 -1.24
C ILE A 53 -10.80 0.62 -0.13
N GLY A 54 -9.53 0.65 -0.54
CA GLY A 54 -8.39 0.91 0.33
C GLY A 54 -8.17 2.39 0.57
N TYR A 55 -7.88 2.74 1.82
CA TYR A 55 -7.40 4.06 2.22
C TYR A 55 -5.95 3.95 2.65
N PHE A 56 -5.11 4.87 2.19
CA PHE A 56 -3.68 4.87 2.49
C PHE A 56 -3.44 4.97 4.00
N THR A 57 -2.57 4.10 4.52
CA THR A 57 -2.22 4.04 5.95
C THR A 57 -0.74 4.28 6.24
N GLY A 58 0.13 4.22 5.23
CA GLY A 58 1.56 4.43 5.41
C GLY A 58 2.41 3.63 4.44
N LEU A 59 3.71 3.61 4.70
CA LEU A 59 4.70 2.88 3.92
C LEU A 59 5.31 1.77 4.77
N GLU A 60 5.40 0.57 4.23
CA GLU A 60 6.05 -0.56 4.85
C GLU A 60 7.39 -0.83 4.16
N ARG A 61 8.47 -0.87 4.96
CA ARG A 61 9.80 -1.23 4.48
C ARG A 61 9.89 -2.74 4.39
N VAL A 62 10.29 -3.24 3.22
CA VAL A 62 10.63 -4.64 3.00
C VAL A 62 12.12 -4.72 2.72
N ASP A 63 12.84 -5.29 3.67
CA ASP A 63 14.20 -5.76 3.47
C ASP A 63 14.11 -7.10 2.75
N LYS A 64 14.74 -7.18 1.59
CA LYS A 64 14.74 -8.40 0.79
C LYS A 64 15.85 -9.28 1.38
N ASP A 65 15.49 -10.37 2.05
CA ASP A 65 16.44 -11.40 2.49
C ASP A 65 16.95 -12.16 1.26
N GLU A 66 18.23 -12.54 1.29
CA GLU A 66 18.96 -13.24 0.22
C GLU A 66 18.40 -14.63 -0.08
#